data_AF-J8BEZ9-F1
#
_entry.id   AF-J8BEZ9-F1
#
_cell.length_a   1.000
_cell.length_b   1.000
_cell.length_c   1.000
_cell.angle_alpha   90.00
_cell.angle_beta   90.00
_cell.angle_gamma   90.00
#
_symmetry.space_group_name_H-M   'P 1'
#
loop_
_entity.id
_entity.type
_entity.pdbx_description
1 polymer ?
#
loop_
_entity_poly.entity_id
_entity_poly.type
_entity_poly.pdbx_seq_one_letter_code
_entity_poly.pdbx_strand_id
1 'polypeptide(L)'
;MLKKLLLFLLTGLCVVALTACKDEEDKLKAAEEQKIDEKKIEEDKKGEEQQKAEEEKRKQEEQQKAEEKRKQEEQQKAEEEKRKQEEQQRVEEEKRKQEEQQRVEEEKRKQEEQQRVEEEKRKQEEQRRVQEQQKQQSAQQERTQKQEKTRQATGGKPTRSQISVGSHVVIQLDTDYSKTVSGVVKDILTNSETHTHGIKVRLQDGQLGRVQSVG
;
A
#
# COMPACT_ATOMS: atom_id res chain seq x y z
N MET A 1 146.25 28.46 32.46
CA MET A 1 145.06 28.34 33.34
C MET A 1 143.83 29.09 32.82
N LEU A 2 143.97 30.18 32.04
CA LEU A 2 142.84 31.07 31.68
C LEU A 2 141.79 30.49 30.70
N LYS A 3 142.18 29.61 29.77
CA LYS A 3 141.24 29.01 28.80
C LYS A 3 140.25 28.01 29.42
N LYS A 4 140.61 27.39 30.55
CA LYS A 4 139.72 26.45 31.26
C LYS A 4 138.61 27.20 32.01
N LEU A 5 138.89 28.37 32.58
CA LEU A 5 137.90 29.16 33.32
C LEU A 5 136.83 29.78 32.40
N LEU A 6 137.22 30.22 31.20
CA LEU A 6 136.27 30.77 30.22
C LEU A 6 135.30 29.71 29.70
N LEU A 7 135.78 28.47 29.53
CA LEU A 7 134.95 27.36 29.06
C LEU A 7 133.92 26.95 30.12
N PHE A 8 134.30 26.97 31.41
CA PHE A 8 133.37 26.73 32.52
C PHE A 8 132.28 27.82 32.64
N LEU A 9 132.61 29.09 32.40
CA LEU A 9 131.62 30.17 32.41
C LEU A 9 130.65 30.09 31.22
N LEU A 10 131.15 29.75 30.02
CA LEU A 10 130.30 29.62 28.84
C LEU A 10 129.38 28.39 28.94
N THR A 11 129.87 27.28 29.51
CA THR A 11 129.02 26.10 29.77
C THR A 11 128.01 26.36 30.89
N GLY A 12 128.37 27.15 31.92
CA GLY A 12 127.45 27.51 33.00
C GLY A 12 126.28 28.39 32.52
N LEU A 13 126.55 29.37 31.64
CA LEU A 13 125.50 30.23 31.09
C LEU A 13 124.53 29.45 30.17
N CYS A 14 125.05 28.50 29.38
CA CYS A 14 124.21 27.66 28.50
C CYS A 14 123.28 26.72 29.29
N VAL A 15 123.72 26.18 30.43
CA VAL A 15 122.88 25.28 31.24
C VAL A 15 121.73 26.05 31.90
N VAL A 16 121.96 27.29 32.34
CA VAL A 16 120.90 28.14 32.93
C VAL A 16 119.90 28.62 31.86
N ALA A 17 120.35 28.88 30.63
CA ALA A 17 119.48 29.26 29.52
C ALA A 17 118.57 28.10 29.06
N LEU A 18 119.07 26.85 29.08
CA LEU A 18 118.27 25.68 28.68
C LEU A 18 117.22 25.29 29.73
N THR A 19 117.44 25.59 31.02
CA THR A 19 116.45 25.35 32.08
C THR A 19 115.29 26.33 32.05
N ALA A 20 115.48 27.58 31.60
CA ALA A 20 114.40 28.57 31.54
C ALA A 20 113.45 28.40 30.33
N CYS A 21 113.83 27.63 29.31
CA CYS A 21 113.01 27.39 28.12
C CYS A 21 112.04 26.20 28.25
N LYS A 22 112.11 25.40 29.33
CA LYS A 22 111.26 24.21 29.52
C LYS A 22 109.97 24.49 30.31
N ASP A 23 109.95 25.54 31.14
CA ASP A 23 108.77 25.94 31.91
C ASP A 23 107.66 26.62 31.07
N GLU A 24 107.97 27.14 29.87
CA GLU A 24 106.99 27.76 28.98
C GLU A 24 106.22 26.72 28.12
N GLU A 25 106.81 25.56 27.79
CA GLU A 25 106.14 24.53 26.98
C GLU A 25 105.09 23.73 27.76
N ASP A 26 105.30 23.50 29.06
CA ASP A 26 104.33 22.75 29.90
C ASP A 26 103.10 23.59 30.27
N LYS A 27 103.24 24.92 30.31
CA LYS A 27 102.12 25.84 30.56
C LYS A 27 101.19 25.99 29.36
N LEU A 28 101.73 25.85 28.14
CA LEU A 28 100.98 25.84 26.88
C LEU A 28 100.15 24.55 26.70
N LYS A 29 100.69 23.38 27.09
CA LYS A 29 99.97 22.10 27.01
C LYS A 29 98.83 21.97 28.02
N ALA A 30 99.01 22.43 29.25
CA ALA A 30 97.95 22.41 30.27
C ALA A 30 96.76 23.32 29.90
N ALA A 31 97.02 24.45 29.25
CA ALA A 31 95.98 25.35 28.74
C ALA A 31 95.27 24.81 27.49
N GLU A 32 95.92 23.94 26.72
CA GLU A 32 95.35 23.27 25.54
C GLU A 32 94.47 22.07 25.95
N GLU A 33 94.90 21.24 26.92
CA GLU A 33 94.08 20.17 27.51
C GLU A 33 92.81 20.70 28.20
N GLN A 34 92.92 21.79 28.98
CA GLN A 34 91.74 22.41 29.62
C GLN A 34 90.73 22.94 28.62
N LYS A 35 91.18 23.51 27.48
CA LYS A 35 90.28 23.96 26.40
C LYS A 35 89.64 22.81 25.64
N ILE A 36 90.31 21.67 25.53
CA ILE A 36 89.76 20.47 24.87
C ILE A 36 88.67 19.84 25.75
N ASP A 37 88.87 19.77 27.07
CA ASP A 37 87.87 19.24 28.00
C ASP A 37 86.63 20.15 28.12
N GLU A 38 86.80 21.48 28.19
CA GLU A 38 85.67 22.41 28.17
C GLU A 38 84.87 22.30 26.86
N LYS A 39 85.55 22.17 25.72
CA LYS A 39 84.91 22.04 24.41
C LYS A 39 84.16 20.70 24.25
N LYS A 40 84.70 19.60 24.80
CA LYS A 40 84.01 18.30 24.85
C LYS A 40 82.76 18.35 25.72
N ILE A 41 82.83 18.98 26.90
CA ILE A 41 81.68 19.13 27.79
C ILE A 41 80.58 19.97 27.14
N GLU A 42 80.95 21.01 26.38
CA GLU A 42 80.00 21.85 25.65
C GLU A 42 79.37 21.10 24.45
N GLU A 43 80.14 20.30 23.72
CA GLU A 43 79.64 19.42 22.65
C GLU A 43 78.71 18.32 23.18
N ASP A 44 79.04 17.70 24.31
CA ASP A 44 78.20 16.68 24.97
C ASP A 44 76.89 17.28 25.49
N LYS A 45 76.92 18.48 26.10
CA LYS A 45 75.70 19.20 26.51
C LYS A 45 74.81 19.57 25.33
N LYS A 46 75.41 20.03 24.22
CA LYS A 46 74.68 20.37 23.00
C LYS A 46 74.07 19.12 22.33
N GLY A 47 74.77 17.99 22.39
CA GLY A 47 74.25 16.69 21.97
C GLY A 47 73.07 16.21 22.82
N GLU A 48 73.16 16.30 24.15
CA GLU A 48 72.05 15.96 25.05
C GLU A 48 70.82 16.87 24.86
N GLU A 49 71.03 18.16 24.64
CA GLU A 49 69.95 19.12 24.38
C GLU A 49 69.26 18.85 23.02
N GLN A 50 70.02 18.50 21.99
CA GLN A 50 69.49 18.07 20.69
C GLN A 50 68.70 16.76 20.81
N GLN A 51 69.20 15.78 21.58
CA GLN A 51 68.49 14.52 21.81
C GLN A 51 67.18 14.72 22.57
N LYS A 52 67.16 15.59 23.59
CA LYS A 52 65.93 15.93 24.34
C LYS A 52 64.91 16.66 23.45
N ALA A 53 65.37 17.60 22.62
CA ALA A 53 64.50 18.30 21.67
C ALA A 53 63.92 17.35 20.60
N GLU A 54 64.70 16.40 20.10
CA GLU A 54 64.22 15.38 19.14
C GLU A 54 63.24 14.39 19.80
N GLU A 55 63.50 13.96 21.04
CA GLU A 55 62.59 13.10 21.81
C GLU A 55 61.27 13.81 22.12
N GLU A 56 61.29 15.10 22.48
CA GLU A 56 60.09 15.89 22.72
C GLU A 56 59.28 16.09 21.43
N LYS A 57 59.95 16.39 20.31
CA LYS A 57 59.30 16.51 19.00
C LYS A 57 58.67 15.18 18.56
N ARG A 58 59.34 14.05 18.81
CA ARG A 58 58.81 12.71 18.53
C ARG A 58 57.58 12.40 19.38
N LYS A 59 57.59 12.77 20.67
CA LYS A 59 56.41 12.63 21.55
C LYS A 59 55.25 13.51 21.10
N GLN A 60 55.50 14.75 20.69
CA GLN A 60 54.46 15.64 20.15
C GLN A 60 53.89 15.09 18.83
N GLU A 61 54.72 14.58 17.92
CA GLU A 61 54.27 13.97 16.67
C GLU A 61 53.46 12.69 16.91
N GLU A 62 53.86 11.86 17.88
CA GLU A 62 53.10 10.67 18.27
C GLU A 62 51.74 11.03 18.90
N GLN A 63 51.68 12.06 19.75
CA GLN A 63 50.43 12.57 20.31
C GLN A 63 49.52 13.15 19.21
N GLN A 64 50.06 13.91 18.26
CA GLN A 64 49.28 14.44 17.12
C GLN A 64 48.73 13.32 16.24
N LYS A 65 49.53 12.30 15.91
CA LYS A 65 49.07 11.12 15.14
C LYS A 65 48.01 10.33 15.91
N ALA A 66 48.15 10.20 17.23
CA ALA A 66 47.14 9.54 18.06
C ALA A 66 45.82 10.32 18.11
N GLU A 67 45.89 11.66 18.21
CA GLU A 67 44.70 12.53 18.18
C GLU A 67 44.03 12.52 16.80
N GLU A 68 44.79 12.58 15.72
CA GLU A 68 44.29 12.50 14.35
C GLU A 68 43.60 11.15 14.09
N LYS A 69 44.21 10.04 14.52
CA LYS A 69 43.61 8.71 14.42
C LYS A 69 42.31 8.60 15.21
N ARG A 70 42.24 9.20 16.42
CA ARG A 70 41.00 9.25 17.21
C ARG A 70 39.91 10.06 16.51
N LYS A 71 40.23 11.22 15.93
CA LYS A 71 39.28 12.03 15.16
C LYS A 71 38.77 11.29 13.92
N GLN A 72 39.64 10.59 13.20
CA GLN A 72 39.23 9.76 12.06
C GLN A 72 38.33 8.59 12.48
N GLU A 73 38.65 7.91 13.58
CA GLU A 73 37.81 6.81 14.12
C GLU A 73 36.45 7.31 14.60
N GLU A 74 36.38 8.48 15.22
CA GLU A 74 35.12 9.12 15.64
C GLU A 74 34.27 9.53 14.44
N GLN A 75 34.88 10.13 13.39
CA GLN A 75 34.19 10.45 12.15
C GLN A 75 33.65 9.19 11.44
N GLN A 76 34.43 8.11 11.40
CA GLN A 76 33.98 6.83 10.82
C GLN A 76 32.81 6.24 11.59
N LYS A 77 32.84 6.26 12.93
CA LYS A 77 31.71 5.78 13.77
C LYS A 77 30.46 6.63 13.57
N ALA A 78 30.60 7.95 13.53
CA ALA A 78 29.48 8.85 13.28
C ALA A 78 28.87 8.66 11.89
N GLU A 79 29.70 8.43 10.86
CA GLU A 79 29.22 8.13 9.50
C GLU A 79 28.54 6.75 9.44
N GLU A 80 29.11 5.73 10.09
CA GLU A 80 28.51 4.38 10.16
C GLU A 80 27.15 4.40 10.89
N GLU A 81 27.04 5.13 12.00
CA GLU A 81 25.78 5.30 12.72
C GLU A 81 24.73 6.02 11.86
N LYS A 82 25.13 7.10 11.17
CA LYS A 82 24.25 7.83 10.24
C LYS A 82 23.78 6.93 9.09
N ARG A 83 24.67 6.12 8.51
CA ARG A 83 24.33 5.14 7.47
C ARG A 83 23.32 4.11 7.98
N LYS A 84 23.51 3.57 9.19
CA LYS A 84 22.57 2.61 9.81
C LYS A 84 21.20 3.24 10.05
N GLN A 85 21.14 4.48 10.53
CA GLN A 85 19.88 5.21 10.72
C GLN A 85 19.16 5.47 9.39
N GLU A 86 19.91 5.89 8.35
CA GLU A 86 19.33 6.11 7.02
C GLU A 86 18.83 4.80 6.38
N GLU A 87 19.57 3.70 6.55
CA GLU A 87 19.14 2.37 6.10
C GLU A 87 17.87 1.90 6.81
N GLN A 88 17.78 2.07 8.14
CA GLN A 88 16.56 1.77 8.90
C GLN A 88 15.36 2.60 8.43
N GLN A 89 15.56 3.90 8.17
CA GLN A 89 14.50 4.77 7.65
C GLN A 89 14.05 4.34 6.24
N ARG A 90 14.99 3.98 5.35
CA ARG A 90 14.66 3.48 4.00
C ARG A 90 13.87 2.17 4.05
N VAL A 91 14.26 1.23 4.91
CA VAL A 91 13.56 -0.04 5.10
C VAL A 91 12.15 0.19 5.68
N GLU A 92 12.00 1.10 6.65
CA GLU A 92 10.68 1.43 7.19
C GLU A 92 9.79 2.13 6.15
N GLU A 93 10.34 3.07 5.37
CA GLU A 93 9.61 3.74 4.30
C GLU A 93 9.18 2.76 3.20
N GLU A 94 10.05 1.83 2.80
CA GLU A 94 9.71 0.78 1.84
C GLU A 94 8.60 -0.15 2.39
N LYS A 95 8.69 -0.55 3.66
CA LYS A 95 7.65 -1.36 4.31
C LYS A 95 6.31 -0.61 4.37
N ARG A 96 6.31 0.69 4.69
CA ARG A 96 5.10 1.53 4.68
C ARG A 96 4.50 1.61 3.28
N LYS A 97 5.31 1.80 2.24
CA LYS A 97 4.84 1.82 0.84
C LYS A 97 4.25 0.47 0.42
N GLN A 98 4.87 -0.64 0.81
CA GLN A 98 4.33 -1.98 0.53
C GLN A 98 3.00 -2.21 1.27
N GLU A 99 2.89 -1.82 2.55
CA GLU A 99 1.64 -1.94 3.30
C GLU A 99 0.53 -1.06 2.71
N GLU A 100 0.85 0.17 2.30
CA GLU A 100 -0.08 1.07 1.64
C GLU A 100 -0.57 0.50 0.30
N GLN A 101 0.34 -0.03 -0.54
CA GLN A 101 -0.03 -0.71 -1.78
C GLN A 101 -0.94 -1.92 -1.53
N GLN A 102 -0.65 -2.73 -0.51
CA GLN A 102 -1.50 -3.87 -0.13
C GLN A 102 -2.88 -3.42 0.34
N ARG A 103 -2.98 -2.36 1.15
CA ARG A 103 -4.26 -1.80 1.60
C ARG A 103 -5.09 -1.28 0.43
N VAL A 104 -4.47 -0.55 -0.50
CA VAL A 104 -5.14 -0.05 -1.71
C VAL A 104 -5.62 -1.20 -2.60
N GLU A 105 -4.79 -2.24 -2.79
CA GLU A 105 -5.20 -3.43 -3.55
C GLU A 105 -6.35 -4.19 -2.86
N GLU A 106 -6.28 -4.36 -1.53
CA GLU A 106 -7.34 -5.01 -0.76
C GLU A 106 -8.64 -4.22 -0.82
N GLU A 107 -8.59 -2.90 -0.70
CA GLU A 107 -9.77 -2.03 -0.84
C GLU A 107 -10.36 -2.12 -2.25
N LYS A 108 -9.53 -2.09 -3.29
CA LYS A 108 -9.97 -2.26 -4.68
C LYS A 108 -10.62 -3.63 -4.90
N ARG A 109 -10.06 -4.71 -4.35
CA ARG A 109 -10.65 -6.06 -4.40
C ARG A 109 -12.01 -6.09 -3.71
N LYS A 110 -12.15 -5.48 -2.53
CA LYS A 110 -13.43 -5.37 -1.82
C LYS A 110 -14.48 -4.60 -2.62
N GLN A 111 -14.10 -3.48 -3.24
CA GLN A 111 -14.99 -2.71 -4.11
C GLN A 111 -15.41 -3.51 -5.35
N GLU A 112 -14.47 -4.20 -6.00
CA GLU A 112 -14.78 -5.04 -7.17
C GLU A 112 -15.68 -6.22 -6.79
N GLU A 113 -15.45 -6.86 -5.64
CA GLU A 113 -16.31 -7.94 -5.13
C GLU A 113 -17.73 -7.42 -4.82
N GLN A 114 -17.86 -6.26 -4.17
CA GLN A 114 -19.16 -5.62 -3.92
C GLN A 114 -19.91 -5.32 -5.23
N GLN A 115 -19.21 -4.79 -6.24
CA GLN A 115 -19.79 -4.54 -7.57
C GLN A 115 -20.24 -5.83 -8.26
N ARG A 116 -19.45 -6.90 -8.20
CA ARG A 116 -19.81 -8.21 -8.76
C ARG A 116 -21.06 -8.79 -8.08
N VAL A 117 -21.14 -8.71 -6.76
CA VAL A 117 -22.31 -9.18 -6.00
C VAL A 117 -23.55 -8.34 -6.32
N GLU A 118 -23.42 -7.03 -6.46
CA GLU A 118 -24.53 -6.16 -6.86
C GLU A 118 -24.98 -6.45 -8.30
N GLU A 119 -24.05 -6.62 -9.23
CA GLU A 119 -24.34 -6.97 -10.62
C GLU A 119 -25.04 -8.34 -10.73
N GLU A 120 -24.60 -9.35 -9.96
CA GLU A 120 -25.26 -10.65 -9.91
C GLU A 120 -26.68 -10.54 -9.35
N LYS A 121 -26.90 -9.77 -8.29
CA LYS A 121 -28.24 -9.51 -7.74
C LYS A 121 -29.15 -8.83 -8.76
N ARG A 122 -28.65 -7.83 -9.50
CA ARG A 122 -29.40 -7.15 -10.56
C ARG A 122 -29.80 -8.12 -11.67
N LYS A 123 -28.87 -9.00 -12.10
CA LYS A 123 -29.16 -10.04 -13.10
C LYS A 123 -30.21 -11.05 -12.61
N GLN A 124 -30.12 -11.49 -11.35
CA GLN A 124 -31.12 -12.39 -10.76
C GLN A 124 -32.49 -11.72 -10.64
N GLU A 125 -32.54 -10.45 -10.22
CA GLU A 125 -33.78 -9.68 -10.15
C GLU A 125 -34.40 -9.49 -11.54
N GLU A 126 -33.61 -9.14 -12.54
CA GLU A 126 -34.06 -9.00 -13.93
C GLU A 126 -34.62 -10.32 -14.47
N GLN A 127 -33.94 -11.45 -14.26
CA GLN A 127 -34.44 -12.77 -14.64
C GLN A 127 -35.78 -13.10 -13.97
N ARG A 128 -35.94 -12.78 -12.67
CA ARG A 128 -37.23 -12.96 -11.97
C ARG A 128 -38.33 -12.09 -12.55
N ARG A 129 -38.04 -10.82 -12.88
CA ARG A 129 -39.01 -9.91 -13.51
C ARG A 129 -39.45 -10.40 -14.87
N VAL A 130 -38.53 -10.88 -15.70
CA VAL A 130 -38.85 -11.48 -17.01
C VAL A 130 -39.69 -12.74 -16.85
N GLN A 131 -39.33 -13.62 -15.93
CA GLN A 131 -40.09 -14.85 -15.65
C GLN A 131 -41.52 -14.53 -15.16
N GLU A 132 -41.67 -13.54 -14.29
CA GLU A 132 -42.97 -13.09 -13.80
C GLU A 132 -43.83 -12.50 -14.93
N GLN A 133 -43.25 -11.64 -15.77
CA GLN A 133 -43.94 -11.09 -16.94
C GLN A 133 -44.39 -12.19 -17.92
N GLN A 134 -43.53 -13.16 -18.21
CA GLN A 134 -43.89 -14.31 -19.05
C GLN A 134 -45.04 -15.12 -18.44
N LYS A 135 -45.04 -15.34 -17.12
CA LYS A 135 -46.11 -16.05 -16.42
C LYS A 135 -47.43 -15.27 -16.45
N GLN A 136 -47.38 -13.94 -16.32
CA GLN A 136 -48.57 -13.10 -16.44
C GLN A 136 -49.13 -13.12 -17.86
N GLN A 137 -48.26 -13.01 -18.88
CA GLN A 137 -48.65 -13.09 -20.28
C GLN A 137 -49.25 -14.45 -20.63
N SER A 138 -48.63 -15.55 -20.20
CA SER A 138 -49.16 -16.90 -20.46
C SER A 138 -50.49 -17.12 -19.76
N ALA A 139 -50.67 -16.67 -18.52
CA ALA A 139 -51.95 -16.73 -17.81
C ALA A 139 -53.04 -15.90 -18.51
N GLN A 140 -52.69 -14.74 -19.08
CA GLN A 140 -53.62 -13.93 -19.86
C GLN A 140 -54.01 -14.62 -21.18
N GLN A 141 -53.04 -15.20 -21.89
CA GLN A 141 -53.28 -15.98 -23.11
C GLN A 141 -54.18 -17.18 -22.83
N GLU A 142 -53.93 -17.92 -21.75
CA GLU A 142 -54.74 -19.07 -21.35
C GLU A 142 -56.18 -18.65 -21.01
N ARG A 143 -56.37 -17.51 -20.33
CA ARG A 143 -57.71 -16.93 -20.08
C ARG A 143 -58.41 -16.57 -21.38
N THR A 144 -57.72 -15.94 -22.33
CA THR A 144 -58.32 -15.59 -23.63
C THR A 144 -58.69 -16.82 -24.44
N GLN A 145 -57.83 -17.84 -24.48
CA GLN A 145 -58.11 -19.10 -25.17
C GLN A 145 -59.29 -19.83 -24.53
N LYS A 146 -59.38 -19.85 -23.20
CA LYS A 146 -60.52 -20.44 -22.48
C LYS A 146 -61.82 -19.70 -22.81
N GLN A 147 -61.79 -18.37 -22.81
CA GLN A 147 -62.96 -17.55 -23.13
C GLN A 147 -63.39 -17.71 -24.60
N GLU A 148 -62.44 -17.79 -25.53
CA GLU A 148 -62.71 -18.04 -26.94
C GLU A 148 -63.27 -19.46 -27.17
N LYS A 149 -62.69 -20.47 -26.53
CA LYS A 149 -63.22 -21.84 -26.57
C LYS A 149 -64.64 -21.91 -26.01
N THR A 150 -64.94 -21.20 -24.93
CA THR A 150 -66.30 -21.10 -24.39
C THR A 150 -67.24 -20.39 -25.36
N ARG A 151 -66.81 -19.29 -26.00
CA ARG A 151 -67.59 -18.58 -27.02
C ARG A 151 -67.89 -19.46 -28.24
N GLN A 152 -66.92 -20.24 -28.70
CA GLN A 152 -67.10 -21.20 -29.80
C GLN A 152 -68.08 -22.30 -29.40
N ALA A 153 -67.97 -22.85 -28.19
CA ALA A 153 -68.86 -23.89 -27.69
C ALA A 153 -70.33 -23.42 -27.51
N THR A 154 -70.57 -22.14 -27.20
CA THR A 154 -71.92 -21.59 -27.08
C THR A 154 -72.46 -20.92 -28.35
N GLY A 155 -71.69 -20.90 -29.44
CA GLY A 155 -72.06 -20.18 -30.65
C GLY A 155 -72.26 -18.66 -30.42
N GLY A 156 -71.50 -18.08 -29.47
CA GLY A 156 -71.62 -16.68 -29.07
C GLY A 156 -72.78 -16.38 -28.11
N LYS A 157 -73.55 -17.39 -27.69
CA LYS A 157 -74.67 -17.20 -26.75
C LYS A 157 -74.16 -17.03 -25.30
N PRO A 158 -74.86 -16.26 -24.46
CA PRO A 158 -74.47 -16.06 -23.07
C PRO A 158 -74.42 -17.36 -22.27
N THR A 159 -73.41 -17.48 -21.42
CA THR A 159 -73.29 -18.59 -20.47
C THR A 159 -74.16 -18.36 -19.24
N ARG A 160 -74.43 -19.42 -18.48
CA ARG A 160 -75.25 -19.34 -17.27
C ARG A 160 -74.68 -18.37 -16.24
N SER A 161 -73.36 -18.32 -16.07
CA SER A 161 -72.68 -17.42 -15.14
C SER A 161 -72.81 -15.94 -15.52
N GLN A 162 -73.11 -15.62 -16.77
CA GLN A 162 -73.33 -14.25 -17.24
C GLN A 162 -74.77 -13.75 -16.98
N ILE A 163 -75.68 -14.63 -16.53
CA ILE A 163 -77.10 -14.31 -16.35
C ILE A 163 -77.45 -14.44 -14.86
N SER A 164 -78.05 -13.40 -14.30
CA SER A 164 -78.50 -13.39 -12.90
C SER A 164 -80.01 -13.15 -12.83
N VAL A 165 -80.65 -13.64 -11.76
CA VAL A 165 -82.05 -13.30 -11.49
C VAL A 165 -82.13 -11.79 -11.25
N GLY A 166 -83.06 -11.12 -11.91
CA GLY A 166 -83.17 -9.66 -11.93
C GLY A 166 -82.37 -8.96 -13.05
N SER A 167 -81.53 -9.68 -13.82
CA SER A 167 -80.86 -9.09 -14.98
C SER A 167 -81.81 -8.89 -16.15
N HIS A 168 -81.56 -7.85 -16.96
CA HIS A 168 -82.28 -7.61 -18.20
C HIS A 168 -81.65 -8.41 -19.34
N VAL A 169 -82.46 -9.22 -20.03
CA VAL A 169 -82.00 -10.14 -21.08
C VAL A 169 -82.92 -10.09 -22.28
N VAL A 170 -82.39 -10.47 -23.45
CA VAL A 170 -83.19 -10.72 -24.65
C VAL A 170 -83.32 -12.22 -24.83
N ILE A 171 -84.56 -12.71 -24.85
CA ILE A 171 -84.88 -14.12 -25.07
C ILE A 171 -85.54 -14.34 -26.42
N GLN A 172 -85.28 -15.50 -27.01
CA GLN A 172 -86.11 -16.08 -28.07
C GLN A 172 -87.19 -16.93 -27.40
N LEU A 173 -88.47 -16.63 -27.67
CA LEU A 173 -89.60 -17.32 -27.06
C LEU A 173 -89.66 -18.80 -27.44
N ASP A 174 -90.03 -19.67 -26.48
CA ASP A 174 -90.25 -21.10 -26.75
C ASP A 174 -91.59 -21.34 -27.48
N THR A 175 -92.55 -20.42 -27.37
CA THR A 175 -93.85 -20.49 -28.07
C THR A 175 -93.73 -20.05 -29.53
N ASP A 176 -93.03 -18.95 -29.79
CA ASP A 176 -92.82 -18.35 -31.11
C ASP A 176 -91.33 -18.10 -31.35
N TYR A 177 -90.62 -19.06 -31.95
CA TYR A 177 -89.18 -18.96 -32.19
C TYR A 177 -88.76 -17.78 -33.08
N SER A 178 -89.66 -17.19 -33.86
CA SER A 178 -89.36 -16.02 -34.70
C SER A 178 -89.36 -14.71 -33.91
N LYS A 179 -89.84 -14.70 -32.66
CA LYS A 179 -89.97 -13.51 -31.83
C LYS A 179 -88.89 -13.47 -30.77
N THR A 180 -88.30 -12.28 -30.61
CA THR A 180 -87.41 -11.96 -29.50
C THR A 180 -88.08 -10.95 -28.59
N VAL A 181 -87.96 -11.17 -27.29
CA VAL A 181 -88.56 -10.32 -26.25
C VAL A 181 -87.50 -9.96 -25.23
N SER A 182 -87.46 -8.71 -24.83
CA SER A 182 -86.61 -8.22 -23.76
C SER A 182 -87.37 -8.17 -22.44
N GLY A 183 -86.75 -8.59 -21.35
CA GLY A 183 -87.34 -8.46 -20.03
C GLY A 183 -86.40 -8.85 -18.90
N VAL A 184 -86.95 -8.83 -17.68
CA VAL A 184 -86.22 -9.12 -16.44
C VAL A 184 -86.35 -10.59 -16.08
N VAL A 185 -85.23 -11.27 -15.81
CA VAL A 185 -85.20 -12.68 -15.40
C VAL A 185 -85.84 -12.87 -14.03
N LYS A 186 -86.82 -13.77 -13.93
CA LYS A 186 -87.41 -14.26 -12.68
C LYS A 186 -86.74 -15.54 -12.20
N ASP A 187 -86.73 -16.57 -13.06
CA ASP A 187 -86.15 -17.88 -12.74
C ASP A 187 -85.22 -18.33 -13.87
N ILE A 188 -84.15 -19.04 -13.53
CA ILE A 188 -83.25 -19.63 -14.52
C ILE A 188 -83.45 -21.14 -14.53
N LEU A 189 -83.84 -21.69 -15.68
CA LEU A 189 -84.33 -23.05 -15.83
C LEU A 189 -83.29 -24.02 -16.38
N THR A 190 -82.14 -23.52 -16.84
CA THR A 190 -80.99 -24.33 -17.26
C THR A 190 -79.92 -24.30 -16.18
N ASN A 191 -79.53 -25.49 -15.71
CA ASN A 191 -78.50 -25.66 -14.67
C ASN A 191 -77.07 -25.76 -15.25
N SER A 192 -76.90 -26.13 -16.53
CA SER A 192 -75.58 -26.23 -17.17
C SER A 192 -74.99 -24.86 -17.47
N GLU A 193 -73.66 -24.74 -17.38
CA GLU A 193 -72.96 -23.47 -17.65
C GLU A 193 -73.12 -23.02 -19.11
N THR A 194 -73.14 -23.99 -20.04
CA THR A 194 -73.24 -23.75 -21.48
C THR A 194 -74.35 -24.60 -22.07
N HIS A 195 -74.98 -24.10 -23.14
CA HIS A 195 -76.02 -24.82 -23.89
C HIS A 195 -76.06 -24.30 -25.34
N THR A 196 -76.08 -25.20 -26.33
CA THR A 196 -76.00 -24.88 -27.77
C THR A 196 -77.05 -23.86 -28.24
N HIS A 197 -78.26 -23.96 -27.70
CA HIS A 197 -79.36 -23.05 -28.06
C HIS A 197 -79.50 -21.83 -27.14
N GLY A 198 -78.68 -21.70 -26.10
CA GLY A 198 -78.81 -20.67 -25.07
C GLY A 198 -79.53 -21.16 -23.82
N ILE A 199 -79.24 -20.48 -22.70
CA ILE A 199 -79.77 -20.74 -21.37
C ILE A 199 -81.27 -20.44 -21.33
N LYS A 200 -82.07 -21.38 -20.84
CA LYS A 200 -83.51 -21.19 -20.70
C LYS A 200 -83.82 -20.42 -19.42
N VAL A 201 -84.65 -19.39 -19.53
CA VAL A 201 -85.08 -18.55 -18.40
C VAL A 201 -86.58 -18.28 -18.46
N ARG A 202 -87.14 -17.90 -17.31
CA ARG A 202 -88.49 -17.35 -17.17
C ARG A 202 -88.38 -15.87 -16.84
N LEU A 203 -89.10 -15.03 -17.57
CA LEU A 203 -89.19 -13.60 -17.30
C LEU A 203 -90.23 -13.29 -16.21
N GLN A 204 -90.19 -12.09 -15.65
CA GLN A 204 -91.13 -11.65 -14.61
C GLN A 204 -92.60 -11.63 -15.07
N ASP A 205 -92.84 -11.39 -16.36
CA ASP A 205 -94.15 -11.47 -17.01
C ASP A 205 -94.66 -12.92 -17.23
N GLY A 206 -93.85 -13.92 -16.86
CA GLY A 206 -94.17 -15.34 -17.00
C GLY A 206 -93.74 -15.97 -18.33
N GLN A 207 -93.22 -15.20 -19.29
CA GLN A 207 -92.77 -15.70 -20.58
C GLN A 207 -91.52 -16.59 -20.44
N LEU A 208 -91.44 -17.64 -21.25
CA LEU A 208 -90.35 -18.63 -21.26
C LEU A 208 -89.58 -18.55 -22.58
N GLY A 209 -88.25 -18.57 -22.49
CA GLY A 209 -87.42 -18.59 -23.70
C GLY A 209 -85.94 -18.79 -23.43
N ARG A 210 -85.16 -18.79 -24.52
CA ARG A 210 -83.71 -18.97 -24.51
C ARG A 210 -82.98 -17.64 -24.70
N VAL A 211 -82.06 -17.34 -23.80
CA VAL A 211 -81.30 -16.09 -23.83
C VAL A 211 -80.40 -16.03 -25.07
N GLN A 212 -80.53 -14.95 -25.84
CA GLN A 212 -79.69 -14.64 -27.01
C GLN A 212 -78.64 -13.58 -26.67
N SER A 213 -78.99 -12.59 -25.85
CA SER A 213 -78.06 -11.57 -25.36
C SER A 213 -78.40 -11.12 -23.93
N VAL A 214 -77.39 -10.64 -23.22
CA VAL A 214 -77.50 -9.98 -21.90
C VAL A 214 -77.28 -8.49 -22.13
N GLY A 215 -78.13 -7.65 -21.53
CA GLY A 215 -78.01 -6.19 -21.58
C GLY A 215 -77.14 -5.61 -20.48
#